data_AF-A0A973F794-F1
#
_entry.id   AF-A0A973F794-F1
#
_cell.length_a   1.000
_cell.length_b   1.000
_cell.length_c   1.000
_cell.angle_alpha   90.00
_cell.angle_beta   90.00
_cell.angle_gamma   90.00
#
_symmetry.space_group_name_H-M   'P 1'
#
loop_
_entity.id
_entity.type
_entity.pdbx_description
1 polymer ?
#
loop_
_entity_poly.entity_id
_entity_poly.type
_entity_poly.pdbx_seq_one_letter_code
_entity_poly.pdbx_strand_id
1 'polypeptide(L)'
;MSNNYQRLNNWWEVIYNPRCEEFAEVKKDDECPSVRVWHKLSVDIEVFACKKNKYTNSYYGKIFDCVNFFGELRGEKRIKFNDCEFKKVSFAGSVFCGVLFRRCLFDETSFSLSTFNDCEFRDCYFKQISASGNKTIFRNTYIESEKFLSDMYLNTDKELIERKGSSFSLQRSEWYKTKSVLARQIMQMPPVGNDINVLISCVEMARCLEVKYDMYRTVYEICDDSGGCKKKLLLVAELLFSLIEYLVINIFGWLTGWGYKIGKVVVIGGFMFLLFAIIYNNYIYIDDGILRNVLRSFEYGLLFGYTKYDYKCFSEIALWLHFLNSLAGMFWFSALIPVIINKMSNDDR
;
A
#
# COMPACT_ATOMS: atom_id res chain seq x y z
N MET A 1 3.87 30.21 6.96
CA MET A 1 4.82 29.48 7.84
C MET A 1 6.20 29.68 7.25
N SER A 2 7.24 29.90 8.05
CA SER A 2 8.59 29.96 7.48
C SER A 2 8.90 28.62 6.79
N ASN A 3 9.54 28.66 5.62
CA ASN A 3 9.86 27.47 4.83
C ASN A 3 10.69 26.43 5.62
N ASN A 4 11.30 26.83 6.74
CA ASN A 4 12.13 25.99 7.59
C ASN A 4 11.42 25.43 8.84
N TYR A 5 10.17 25.82 9.12
CA TYR A 5 9.47 25.38 10.35
C TYR A 5 9.44 23.84 10.48
N GLN A 6 9.19 23.15 9.37
CA GLN A 6 9.13 21.68 9.33
C GLN A 6 10.48 21.05 9.69
N ARG A 7 11.59 21.56 9.14
CA ARG A 7 12.94 21.06 9.41
C ARG A 7 13.35 21.29 10.87
N LEU A 8 12.97 22.43 11.44
CA LEU A 8 13.39 22.81 12.79
C LEU A 8 12.58 22.14 13.90
N ASN A 9 11.30 21.85 13.66
CA ASN A 9 10.37 21.46 14.73
C ASN A 9 9.75 20.07 14.56
N ASN A 10 9.62 19.58 13.32
CA ASN A 10 8.91 18.34 13.08
C ASN A 10 9.84 17.12 13.08
N TRP A 11 10.14 16.63 14.28
CA TRP A 11 11.03 15.49 14.52
C TRP A 11 10.51 14.13 14.01
N TRP A 12 9.28 14.09 13.52
CA TRP A 12 8.70 12.93 12.83
C TRP A 12 9.13 12.83 11.36
N GLU A 13 9.61 13.92 10.78
CA GLU A 13 9.98 14.01 9.38
C GLU A 13 11.43 13.59 9.16
N VAL A 14 11.71 13.00 8.01
CA VAL A 14 13.08 12.63 7.64
C VAL A 14 13.99 13.85 7.46
N ILE A 15 13.42 14.98 7.04
CA ILE A 15 14.16 16.24 6.84
C ILE A 15 14.40 17.02 8.14
N TYR A 16 14.06 16.44 9.31
CA TYR A 16 14.28 17.08 10.59
C TYR A 16 15.76 17.37 10.81
N ASN A 17 16.08 18.64 10.96
CA ASN A 17 17.41 19.11 11.27
C ASN A 17 17.28 20.35 12.19
N PRO A 18 17.48 20.21 13.51
CA PRO A 18 17.36 21.33 14.44
C PRO A 18 18.47 22.38 14.26
N ARG A 19 19.53 22.07 13.50
CA ARG A 19 20.65 22.98 13.17
C ARG A 19 20.55 23.51 11.74
N CYS A 20 19.36 23.45 11.14
CA CYS A 20 19.16 23.86 9.77
C CYS A 20 19.34 25.38 9.61
N GLU A 21 20.23 25.78 8.73
CA GLU A 21 20.43 27.18 8.35
C GLU A 21 19.27 27.71 7.48
N GLU A 22 19.21 29.03 7.31
CA GLU A 22 18.25 29.68 6.41
C GLU A 22 18.50 29.33 4.94
N PHE A 23 17.43 29.28 4.16
CA PHE A 23 17.47 28.92 2.74
C PHE A 23 17.39 30.20 1.93
N ALA A 24 18.20 30.30 0.87
CA ALA A 24 18.09 31.43 -0.04
C ALA A 24 16.79 31.29 -0.87
N GLU A 25 16.00 32.35 -0.95
CA GLU A 25 14.80 32.40 -1.78
C GLU A 25 15.17 32.70 -3.23
N VAL A 26 14.68 31.89 -4.16
CA VAL A 26 14.83 32.14 -5.59
C VAL A 26 13.84 33.20 -6.01
N LYS A 27 14.34 34.36 -6.47
CA LYS A 27 13.47 35.46 -6.92
C LYS A 27 12.92 35.18 -8.33
N LYS A 28 11.82 35.86 -8.64
CA LYS A 28 11.14 35.73 -9.93
C LYS A 28 12.05 36.08 -11.12
N ASP A 29 13.00 36.99 -10.92
CA ASP A 29 13.87 37.49 -11.99
C ASP A 29 15.25 36.80 -12.06
N ASP A 30 15.60 35.95 -11.08
CA ASP A 30 16.87 35.23 -11.10
C ASP A 30 16.89 34.25 -12.28
N GLU A 31 17.86 34.34 -13.20
CA GLU A 31 17.99 33.34 -14.26
C GLU A 31 18.01 31.94 -13.63
N CYS A 32 17.13 31.05 -14.09
CA CYS A 32 17.06 29.68 -13.60
C CYS A 32 18.45 29.08 -13.84
N PRO A 33 19.25 28.80 -12.79
CA PRO A 33 20.64 28.47 -13.01
C PRO A 33 20.71 27.24 -13.92
N SER A 34 21.44 27.34 -15.03
CA SER A 34 21.73 26.18 -15.89
C SER A 34 22.49 25.07 -15.14
N VAL A 35 22.90 25.38 -13.91
CA VAL A 35 23.53 24.54 -12.90
C VAL A 35 22.80 23.21 -12.73
N ARG A 36 23.60 22.15 -12.64
CA ARG A 36 23.13 20.77 -12.44
C ARG A 36 22.57 20.55 -11.03
N VAL A 37 23.16 21.22 -10.04
CA VAL A 37 22.87 21.05 -8.61
C VAL A 37 22.22 22.31 -8.05
N TRP A 38 21.11 22.13 -7.36
CA TRP A 38 20.36 23.16 -6.63
C TRP A 38 20.53 22.85 -5.15
N HIS A 39 21.09 23.78 -4.36
CA HIS A 39 21.44 23.52 -2.97
C HIS A 39 20.97 24.63 -2.02
N LYS A 40 20.28 24.27 -0.93
CA LYS A 40 19.80 25.20 0.13
C LYS A 40 18.93 26.34 -0.42
N LEU A 41 17.97 25.99 -1.28
CA LEU A 41 17.08 26.96 -1.93
C LEU A 41 15.62 26.77 -1.52
N SER A 42 14.90 27.88 -1.32
CA SER A 42 13.45 27.90 -1.27
C SER A 42 12.91 28.34 -2.63
N VAL A 43 12.11 27.50 -3.26
CA VAL A 43 11.68 27.65 -4.65
C VAL A 43 10.16 27.62 -4.74
N ASP A 44 9.57 28.71 -5.21
CA ASP A 44 8.17 28.71 -5.63
C ASP A 44 8.05 27.95 -6.97
N ILE A 45 7.22 26.92 -6.99
CA ILE A 45 7.02 26.06 -8.15
C ILE A 45 6.46 26.81 -9.36
N GLU A 46 5.64 27.84 -9.15
CA GLU A 46 5.08 28.64 -10.24
C GLU A 46 6.19 29.43 -10.93
N VAL A 47 7.08 30.04 -10.14
CA VAL A 47 8.27 30.76 -10.64
C VAL A 47 9.19 29.81 -11.38
N PHE A 48 9.38 28.60 -10.85
CA PHE A 48 10.17 27.55 -11.48
C PHE A 48 9.59 27.09 -12.83
N ALA A 49 8.27 27.12 -12.98
CA ALA A 49 7.58 26.74 -14.21
C ALA A 49 7.49 27.85 -15.27
N CYS A 50 7.63 29.13 -14.92
CA CYS A 50 7.46 30.21 -15.90
C CYS A 50 8.65 30.41 -16.86
N LYS A 51 9.79 29.76 -16.60
CA LYS A 51 11.09 30.14 -17.20
C LYS A 51 11.55 29.31 -18.41
N LYS A 52 10.75 28.34 -18.91
CA LYS A 52 11.05 27.57 -20.13
C LYS A 52 9.86 27.58 -21.09
N ASN A 53 10.15 27.43 -22.39
CA ASN A 53 9.24 27.59 -23.52
C ASN A 53 7.81 27.05 -23.30
N LYS A 54 6.83 27.77 -23.88
CA LYS A 54 5.36 27.70 -23.75
C LYS A 54 4.67 26.32 -23.68
N TYR A 55 5.35 25.19 -23.91
CA TYR A 55 4.68 23.90 -24.12
C TYR A 55 5.19 22.72 -23.28
N THR A 56 6.43 22.68 -22.76
CA THR A 56 6.86 21.63 -21.80
C THR A 56 8.15 22.01 -21.07
N ASN A 57 8.09 22.11 -19.73
CA ASN A 57 9.27 22.33 -18.90
C ASN A 57 9.88 21.00 -18.49
N SER A 58 10.81 20.49 -19.31
CA SER A 58 11.53 19.27 -18.99
C SER A 58 12.87 19.57 -18.33
N TYR A 59 13.13 18.90 -17.21
CA TYR A 59 14.36 18.90 -16.45
C TYR A 59 14.97 17.51 -16.49
N TYR A 60 16.25 17.42 -16.85
CA TYR A 60 16.98 16.16 -17.00
C TYR A 60 18.22 16.17 -16.11
N GLY A 61 18.45 15.10 -15.35
CA GLY A 61 19.72 14.90 -14.63
C GLY A 61 20.00 15.94 -13.54
N LYS A 62 18.98 16.65 -13.07
CA LYS A 62 19.12 17.72 -12.06
C LYS A 62 19.11 17.13 -10.65
N ILE A 63 19.93 17.71 -9.78
CA ILE A 63 20.02 17.32 -8.37
C ILE A 63 19.47 18.49 -7.55
N PHE A 64 18.43 18.23 -6.77
CA PHE A 64 17.86 19.14 -5.80
C PHE A 64 18.25 18.65 -4.41
N ASP A 65 19.21 19.31 -3.78
CA ASP A 65 19.75 18.93 -2.48
C ASP A 65 19.39 19.99 -1.44
N CYS A 66 18.68 19.60 -0.38
CA CYS A 66 18.18 20.54 0.62
C CYS A 66 17.40 21.69 -0.05
N VAL A 67 16.38 21.37 -0.86
CA VAL A 67 15.50 22.36 -1.49
C VAL A 67 14.12 22.31 -0.84
N ASN A 68 13.49 23.46 -0.64
CA ASN A 68 12.11 23.58 -0.19
C ASN A 68 11.25 24.09 -1.36
N PHE A 69 10.42 23.23 -1.94
CA PHE A 69 9.43 23.63 -2.92
C PHE A 69 8.14 24.04 -2.21
N PHE A 70 7.55 25.14 -2.66
CA PHE A 70 6.25 25.63 -2.17
C PHE A 70 5.48 26.28 -3.32
N GLY A 71 4.24 26.71 -3.05
CA GLY A 71 3.40 27.39 -4.03
C GLY A 71 2.60 26.41 -4.90
N GLU A 72 1.84 26.95 -5.85
CA GLU A 72 0.88 26.18 -6.63
C GLU A 72 1.21 26.28 -8.13
N LEU A 73 1.34 25.13 -8.78
CA LEU A 73 1.49 25.08 -10.23
C LEU A 73 0.13 25.28 -10.89
N ARG A 74 -0.16 26.53 -11.30
CA ARG A 74 -1.41 26.90 -11.97
C ARG A 74 -1.33 26.78 -13.49
N GLY A 75 -2.46 26.42 -14.11
CA GLY A 75 -2.67 26.36 -15.55
C GLY A 75 -2.22 25.05 -16.22
N GLU A 76 -2.19 25.01 -17.55
CA GLU A 76 -1.85 23.81 -18.35
C GLU A 76 -0.34 23.48 -18.38
N LYS A 77 0.46 24.11 -17.52
CA LYS A 77 1.91 23.95 -17.52
C LYS A 77 2.28 22.55 -17.03
N ARG A 78 2.81 21.72 -17.93
CA ARG A 78 3.32 20.39 -17.58
C ARG A 78 4.82 20.45 -17.31
N ILE A 79 5.21 20.08 -16.09
CA ILE A 79 6.62 19.90 -15.72
C ILE A 79 6.97 18.42 -15.85
N LYS A 80 8.15 18.12 -16.41
CA LYS A 80 8.69 16.78 -16.46
C LYS A 80 10.06 16.75 -15.80
N PHE A 81 10.23 15.94 -14.77
CA PHE A 81 11.52 15.61 -14.17
C PHE A 81 11.92 14.22 -14.66
N ASN A 82 13.05 14.12 -15.35
CA ASN A 82 13.58 12.87 -15.87
C ASN A 82 14.98 12.64 -15.30
N ASP A 83 15.20 11.49 -14.69
CA ASP A 83 16.52 11.12 -14.15
C ASP A 83 17.05 12.17 -13.14
N CYS A 84 16.15 12.78 -12.37
CA CYS A 84 16.48 13.79 -11.36
C CYS A 84 16.64 13.15 -9.97
N GLU A 85 17.40 13.81 -9.10
CA GLU A 85 17.58 13.41 -7.70
C GLU A 85 17.05 14.50 -6.77
N PHE A 86 16.22 14.11 -5.82
CA PHE A 86 15.69 14.95 -4.76
C PHE A 86 16.26 14.42 -3.43
N LYS A 87 17.20 15.16 -2.85
CA LYS A 87 17.92 14.80 -1.62
C LYS A 87 17.55 15.78 -0.51
N LYS A 88 17.03 15.27 0.60
CA LYS A 88 16.63 16.12 1.74
C LYS A 88 15.66 17.23 1.33
N VAL A 89 14.78 16.97 0.35
CA VAL A 89 13.86 17.96 -0.21
C VAL A 89 12.56 18.03 0.60
N SER A 90 11.96 19.20 0.72
CA SER A 90 10.60 19.36 1.20
C SER A 90 9.67 19.82 0.08
N PHE A 91 8.52 19.16 -0.04
CA PHE A 91 7.40 19.58 -0.87
C PHE A 91 6.28 20.26 -0.04
N ALA A 92 6.52 20.60 1.23
CA ALA A 92 5.47 21.14 2.09
C ALA A 92 4.87 22.45 1.56
N GLY A 93 3.54 22.53 1.51
CA GLY A 93 2.83 23.71 1.01
C GLY A 93 2.90 23.86 -0.51
N SER A 94 3.36 22.83 -1.23
CA SER A 94 3.32 22.80 -2.69
C SER A 94 2.09 22.07 -3.24
N VAL A 95 1.60 22.55 -4.38
CA VAL A 95 0.53 21.90 -5.15
C VAL A 95 1.07 21.68 -6.57
N PHE A 96 1.30 20.41 -6.90
CA PHE A 96 1.71 19.96 -8.22
C PHE A 96 0.49 19.57 -9.05
N CYS A 97 0.40 20.07 -10.27
CA CYS A 97 -0.66 19.72 -11.23
C CYS A 97 -0.02 19.25 -12.54
N GLY A 98 -0.33 18.03 -12.99
CA GLY A 98 0.14 17.54 -14.30
C GLY A 98 1.66 17.31 -14.40
N VAL A 99 2.31 16.98 -13.28
CA VAL A 99 3.78 16.80 -13.22
C VAL A 99 4.17 15.34 -13.36
N LEU A 100 5.11 15.06 -14.26
CA LEU A 100 5.68 13.74 -14.47
C LEU A 100 7.07 13.66 -13.83
N PHE A 101 7.25 12.76 -12.88
CA PHE A 101 8.52 12.30 -12.36
C PHE A 101 8.84 10.94 -12.97
N ARG A 102 9.93 10.84 -13.74
CA ARG A 102 10.35 9.61 -14.39
C ARG A 102 11.77 9.25 -13.99
N ARG A 103 11.99 8.03 -13.50
CA ARG A 103 13.30 7.54 -13.03
C ARG A 103 13.98 8.50 -12.06
N CYS A 104 13.18 9.15 -11.22
CA CYS A 104 13.70 10.08 -10.23
C CYS A 104 14.02 9.34 -8.93
N LEU A 105 15.05 9.79 -8.22
CA LEU A 105 15.38 9.35 -6.87
C LEU A 105 14.86 10.36 -5.85
N PHE A 106 14.14 9.89 -4.84
CA PHE A 106 13.71 10.68 -3.69
C PHE A 106 14.38 10.12 -2.43
N ASP A 107 15.49 10.74 -2.03
CA ASP A 107 16.29 10.35 -0.86
C ASP A 107 16.04 11.37 0.27
N GLU A 108 15.61 10.91 1.43
CA GLU A 108 15.27 11.78 2.58
C GLU A 108 14.28 12.90 2.20
N THR A 109 13.29 12.60 1.36
CA THR A 109 12.35 13.61 0.84
C THR A 109 11.02 13.61 1.62
N SER A 110 10.54 14.80 1.97
CA SER A 110 9.23 15.02 2.61
C SER A 110 8.15 15.38 1.59
N PHE A 111 7.16 14.51 1.47
CA PHE A 111 5.88 14.71 0.79
C PHE A 111 4.77 15.21 1.73
N SER A 112 5.08 15.47 3.00
CA SER A 112 4.09 15.98 3.96
C SER A 112 3.58 17.35 3.55
N LEU A 113 2.27 17.59 3.74
CA LEU A 113 1.59 18.84 3.41
C LEU A 113 1.65 19.25 1.93
N SER A 114 1.86 18.30 1.02
CA SER A 114 1.84 18.56 -0.43
C SER A 114 0.60 17.97 -1.09
N THR A 115 0.19 18.55 -2.22
CA THR A 115 -0.89 18.02 -3.06
C THR A 115 -0.36 17.70 -4.44
N PHE A 116 -0.67 16.51 -4.95
CA PHE A 116 -0.36 16.08 -6.31
C PHE A 116 -1.67 15.79 -7.04
N ASN A 117 -1.97 16.57 -8.06
CA ASN A 117 -3.13 16.41 -8.94
C ASN A 117 -2.65 15.99 -10.32
N ASP A 118 -3.20 14.92 -10.87
CA ASP A 118 -2.89 14.45 -12.23
C ASP A 118 -1.37 14.24 -12.47
N CYS A 119 -0.66 13.83 -11.42
CA CYS A 119 0.79 13.63 -11.47
C CYS A 119 1.14 12.17 -11.75
N GLU A 120 2.39 11.90 -12.13
CA GLU A 120 2.84 10.54 -12.38
C GLU A 120 4.26 10.33 -11.84
N PHE A 121 4.46 9.30 -11.02
CA PHE A 121 5.74 8.85 -10.50
C PHE A 121 6.09 7.51 -11.15
N ARG A 122 6.73 7.55 -12.32
CA ARG A 122 7.08 6.36 -13.11
C ARG A 122 8.52 5.93 -12.85
N ASP A 123 8.72 4.65 -12.55
CA ASP A 123 10.03 4.06 -12.31
C ASP A 123 10.85 4.84 -11.26
N CYS A 124 10.18 5.46 -10.29
CA CYS A 124 10.83 6.28 -9.27
C CYS A 124 11.34 5.40 -8.13
N TYR A 125 12.41 5.86 -7.49
CA TYR A 125 13.03 5.21 -6.33
C TYR A 125 12.84 6.10 -5.12
N PHE A 126 12.40 5.50 -4.01
CA PHE A 126 12.20 6.19 -2.75
C PHE A 126 13.19 5.64 -1.72
N LYS A 127 13.69 6.50 -0.84
CA LYS A 127 14.59 6.10 0.24
C LYS A 127 14.38 7.03 1.42
N GLN A 128 13.88 6.45 2.52
CA GLN A 128 13.58 7.18 3.76
C GLN A 128 12.73 8.43 3.49
N ILE A 129 11.52 8.26 2.96
CA ILE A 129 10.66 9.39 2.65
C ILE A 129 9.69 9.67 3.80
N SER A 130 9.15 10.88 3.91
CA SER A 130 8.10 11.16 4.88
C SER A 130 6.85 11.71 4.19
N ALA A 131 5.69 11.40 4.74
CA ALA A 131 4.40 11.82 4.24
C ALA A 131 3.40 11.89 5.38
N SER A 132 2.32 12.65 5.21
CA SER A 132 1.28 12.83 6.21
C SER A 132 -0.03 12.23 5.72
N GLY A 133 -0.63 11.33 6.50
CA GLY A 133 -1.81 10.58 6.07
C GLY A 133 -3.00 11.47 5.68
N ASN A 134 -3.20 12.57 6.41
CA ASN A 134 -4.36 13.46 6.19
C ASN A 134 -4.02 14.72 5.40
N LYS A 135 -2.74 14.95 5.07
CA LYS A 135 -2.28 16.23 4.48
C LYS A 135 -1.46 16.07 3.21
N THR A 136 -0.83 14.93 3.00
CA THR A 136 -0.35 14.54 1.68
C THR A 136 -1.56 14.08 0.90
N ILE A 137 -1.86 14.77 -0.19
CA ILE A 137 -3.03 14.49 -1.01
C ILE A 137 -2.54 14.07 -2.39
N PHE A 138 -3.00 12.92 -2.84
CA PHE A 138 -2.82 12.45 -4.19
C PHE A 138 -4.21 12.40 -4.84
N ARG A 139 -4.38 13.06 -5.99
CA ARG A 139 -5.60 13.02 -6.80
C ARG A 139 -5.22 12.62 -8.21
N ASN A 140 -5.85 11.55 -8.71
CA ASN A 140 -5.57 11.01 -10.05
C ASN A 140 -4.05 10.90 -10.32
N THR A 141 -3.29 10.43 -9.34
CA THR A 141 -1.82 10.45 -9.40
C THR A 141 -1.27 9.03 -9.45
N TYR A 142 -0.50 8.72 -10.48
CA TYR A 142 0.15 7.42 -10.56
C TYR A 142 1.34 7.36 -9.61
N ILE A 143 1.34 6.38 -8.70
CA ILE A 143 2.49 6.07 -7.84
C ILE A 143 2.49 4.60 -7.46
N GLU A 144 3.66 3.96 -7.50
CA GLU A 144 3.82 2.57 -7.07
C GLU A 144 3.72 2.48 -5.54
N SER A 145 2.53 2.11 -5.06
CA SER A 145 2.17 2.13 -3.63
C SER A 145 3.14 1.33 -2.76
N GLU A 146 3.54 0.13 -3.18
CA GLU A 146 4.48 -0.71 -2.45
C GLU A 146 5.80 0.01 -2.19
N LYS A 147 6.48 0.46 -3.26
CA LYS A 147 7.75 1.18 -3.17
C LYS A 147 7.64 2.45 -2.34
N PHE A 148 6.61 3.26 -2.59
CA PHE A 148 6.41 4.51 -1.86
C PHE A 148 6.18 4.26 -0.36
N LEU A 149 5.29 3.34 -0.02
CA LEU A 149 4.91 3.09 1.36
C LEU A 149 5.96 2.26 2.11
N SER A 150 6.71 1.36 1.46
CA SER A 150 7.78 0.59 2.11
C SER A 150 8.89 1.49 2.63
N ASP A 151 9.26 2.51 1.86
CA ASP A 151 10.39 3.40 2.15
C ASP A 151 10.05 4.59 3.05
N MET A 152 8.84 4.64 3.63
CA MET A 152 8.51 5.69 4.60
C MET A 152 9.37 5.58 5.86
N TYR A 153 9.96 6.71 6.24
CA TYR A 153 10.79 6.91 7.42
C TYR A 153 10.00 6.70 8.72
N LEU A 154 10.66 6.03 9.67
CA LEU A 154 10.23 5.92 11.07
C LEU A 154 11.41 6.41 11.91
N ASN A 155 11.20 7.42 12.75
CA ASN A 155 12.25 7.84 13.67
C ASN A 155 12.49 6.75 14.72
N THR A 156 13.74 6.32 14.88
CA THR A 156 14.14 5.29 15.84
C THR A 156 15.08 5.83 16.92
N ASP A 157 15.34 7.14 16.93
CA ASP A 157 16.21 7.79 17.92
C ASP A 157 15.52 7.85 19.29
N LYS A 158 15.94 6.96 20.19
CA LYS A 158 15.37 6.82 21.53
C LYS A 158 15.51 8.10 22.36
N GLU A 159 16.67 8.76 22.31
CA GLU A 159 16.91 9.95 23.13
C GLU A 159 16.00 11.10 22.69
N LEU A 160 15.79 11.25 21.38
CA LEU A 160 14.89 12.27 20.83
C LEU A 160 13.42 11.97 21.16
N ILE A 161 13.01 10.70 21.05
CA ILE A 161 11.65 10.25 21.37
C ILE A 161 11.32 10.52 22.85
N GLU A 162 12.22 10.14 23.76
CA GLU A 162 12.05 10.34 25.20
C GLU A 162 12.04 11.83 25.56
N ARG A 163 12.94 12.63 24.97
CA ARG A 163 12.97 14.09 25.16
C ARG A 163 11.67 14.77 24.72
N LYS A 164 10.98 14.21 23.72
CA LYS A 164 9.69 14.70 23.22
C LYS A 164 8.49 14.10 23.96
N GLY A 165 8.71 13.28 24.99
CA GLY A 165 7.66 12.69 25.81
C GLY A 165 6.81 11.67 25.05
N SER A 166 7.39 11.01 24.04
CA SER A 166 6.72 9.99 23.24
C SER A 166 7.29 8.60 23.54
N SER A 167 6.73 7.57 22.92
CA SER A 167 7.23 6.20 23.01
C SER A 167 7.40 5.60 21.61
N PHE A 168 8.35 4.68 21.48
CA PHE A 168 8.58 3.98 20.21
C PHE A 168 7.32 3.23 19.73
N SER A 169 6.57 2.61 20.65
CA SER A 169 5.33 1.89 20.34
C SER A 169 4.25 2.83 19.79
N LEU A 170 4.07 4.01 20.40
CA LEU A 170 3.15 5.04 19.91
C LEU A 170 3.54 5.51 18.51
N GLN A 171 4.83 5.80 18.33
CA GLN A 171 5.36 6.26 17.05
C GLN A 171 5.18 5.23 15.93
N ARG A 172 5.42 3.95 16.23
CA ARG A 172 5.18 2.85 15.29
C ARG A 172 3.71 2.71 14.93
N SER A 173 2.80 2.84 15.89
CA SER A 173 1.35 2.80 15.65
C SER A 173 0.90 3.93 14.72
N GLU A 174 1.28 5.18 15.00
CA GLU A 174 0.92 6.34 14.16
C GLU A 174 1.59 6.28 12.77
N TRP A 175 2.76 5.66 12.65
CA TRP A 175 3.39 5.39 11.36
C TRP A 175 2.59 4.41 10.50
N TYR A 176 2.12 3.30 11.08
CA TYR A 176 1.23 2.37 10.37
C TYR A 176 -0.12 2.99 10.02
N LYS A 177 -0.67 3.83 10.91
CA LYS A 177 -1.88 4.61 10.63
C LYS A 177 -1.70 5.50 9.40
N THR A 178 -0.59 6.23 9.36
CA THR A 178 -0.23 7.10 8.23
C THR A 178 -0.13 6.30 6.94
N LYS A 179 0.58 5.17 6.97
CA LYS A 179 0.69 4.25 5.82
C LYS A 179 -0.68 3.74 5.36
N SER A 180 -1.53 3.31 6.29
CA SER A 180 -2.89 2.81 6.00
C SER A 180 -3.76 3.88 5.33
N VAL A 181 -3.74 5.11 5.84
CA VAL A 181 -4.51 6.22 5.23
C VAL A 181 -4.01 6.53 3.82
N LEU A 182 -2.69 6.64 3.63
CA LEU A 182 -2.11 6.90 2.30
C LEU A 182 -2.38 5.75 1.33
N ALA A 183 -2.27 4.51 1.78
CA ALA A 183 -2.55 3.33 0.96
C ALA A 183 -4.01 3.33 0.45
N ARG A 184 -4.97 3.68 1.31
CA ARG A 184 -6.38 3.81 0.91
C ARG A 184 -6.60 4.95 -0.08
N GLN A 185 -5.94 6.09 0.09
CA GLN A 185 -5.99 7.16 -0.89
C GLN A 185 -5.46 6.70 -2.25
N ILE A 186 -4.26 6.09 -2.28
CA ILE A 186 -3.62 5.58 -3.50
C ILE A 186 -4.49 4.50 -4.18
N MET A 187 -5.10 3.60 -3.41
CA MET A 187 -6.01 2.57 -3.94
C MET A 187 -7.27 3.13 -4.60
N GLN A 188 -7.78 4.28 -4.15
CA GLN A 188 -8.98 4.90 -4.71
C GLN A 188 -8.74 5.59 -6.07
N MET A 189 -7.49 5.63 -6.54
CA MET A 189 -7.14 6.29 -7.78
C MET A 189 -7.44 5.41 -8.99
N PRO A 190 -7.91 6.00 -10.09
CA PRO A 190 -8.05 5.25 -11.34
C PRO A 190 -6.65 4.77 -11.79
N PRO A 191 -6.54 3.53 -12.31
CA PRO A 191 -5.27 3.03 -12.79
C PRO A 191 -4.81 3.85 -14.00
N VAL A 192 -3.75 4.64 -13.83
CA VAL A 192 -3.13 5.38 -14.94
C VAL A 192 -2.36 4.39 -15.81
N GLY A 193 -2.94 4.02 -16.95
CA GLY A 193 -2.25 3.25 -17.99
C GLY A 193 -2.46 1.72 -17.99
N ASN A 194 -3.64 1.22 -17.60
CA ASN A 194 -4.00 -0.21 -17.66
C ASN A 194 -3.03 -1.19 -16.96
N ASP A 195 -2.16 -0.71 -16.07
CA ASP A 195 -1.24 -1.57 -15.34
C ASP A 195 -1.95 -2.27 -14.17
N ILE A 196 -2.49 -3.44 -14.47
CA ILE A 196 -3.21 -4.27 -13.50
C ILE A 196 -2.33 -4.69 -12.31
N ASN A 197 -1.01 -4.80 -12.49
CA ASN A 197 -0.13 -5.23 -11.40
C ASN A 197 0.01 -4.14 -10.35
N VAL A 198 0.09 -2.87 -10.77
CA VAL A 198 0.10 -1.72 -9.85
C VAL A 198 -1.21 -1.65 -9.08
N LEU A 199 -2.35 -1.86 -9.76
CA LEU A 199 -3.66 -1.88 -9.10
C LEU A 199 -3.76 -2.98 -8.04
N ILE A 200 -3.32 -4.20 -8.38
CA ILE A 200 -3.25 -5.33 -7.45
C ILE A 200 -2.39 -4.97 -6.23
N SER A 201 -1.19 -4.41 -6.46
CA SER A 201 -0.28 -3.97 -5.39
C SER A 201 -0.90 -2.89 -4.49
N CYS A 202 -1.64 -1.92 -5.05
CA CYS A 202 -2.35 -0.91 -4.28
C CYS A 202 -3.44 -1.50 -3.38
N VAL A 203 -4.23 -2.46 -3.88
CA VAL A 203 -5.26 -3.15 -3.09
C VAL A 203 -4.62 -3.97 -1.98
N GLU A 204 -3.57 -4.73 -2.30
CA GLU A 204 -2.77 -5.49 -1.34
C GLU A 204 -2.28 -4.61 -0.20
N MET A 205 -1.56 -3.54 -0.54
CA MET A 205 -0.97 -2.64 0.44
C MET A 205 -2.03 -1.98 1.32
N ALA A 206 -3.15 -1.52 0.75
CA ALA A 206 -4.23 -0.90 1.50
C ALA A 206 -4.83 -1.85 2.55
N ARG A 207 -5.16 -3.09 2.16
CA ARG A 207 -5.77 -4.06 3.06
C ARG A 207 -4.79 -4.57 4.12
N CYS A 208 -3.56 -4.89 3.73
CA CYS A 208 -2.56 -5.36 4.67
C CYS A 208 -2.17 -4.29 5.70
N LEU A 209 -2.06 -3.03 5.28
CA LEU A 209 -1.69 -1.94 6.19
C LEU A 209 -2.82 -1.54 7.14
N GLU A 210 -4.07 -1.70 6.73
CA GLU A 210 -5.25 -1.49 7.60
C GLU A 210 -5.21 -2.42 8.81
N VAL A 211 -5.07 -3.74 8.58
CA VAL A 211 -4.97 -4.71 9.68
C VAL A 211 -3.70 -4.54 10.49
N LYS A 212 -2.56 -4.25 9.84
CA LYS A 212 -1.31 -3.96 10.57
C LYS A 212 -1.46 -2.76 11.50
N TYR A 213 -2.12 -1.69 11.07
CA TYR A 213 -2.39 -0.54 11.93
C TYR A 213 -3.18 -0.95 13.17
N ASP A 214 -4.26 -1.71 13.00
CA ASP A 214 -5.06 -2.19 14.15
C ASP A 214 -4.21 -3.04 15.10
N MET A 215 -3.39 -3.96 14.58
CA MET A 215 -2.46 -4.74 15.40
C MET A 215 -1.50 -3.86 16.21
N TYR A 216 -0.86 -2.87 15.59
CA TYR A 216 0.10 -2.00 16.29
C TYR A 216 -0.57 -1.02 17.24
N ARG A 217 -1.81 -0.59 16.96
CA ARG A 217 -2.64 0.16 17.90
C ARG A 217 -2.90 -0.66 19.16
N THR A 218 -3.37 -1.90 19.00
CA THR A 218 -3.64 -2.79 20.13
C THR A 218 -2.37 -3.10 20.93
N VAL A 219 -1.22 -3.33 20.26
CA VAL A 219 0.07 -3.51 20.94
C VAL A 219 0.45 -2.28 21.76
N TYR A 220 0.28 -1.07 21.21
CA TYR A 220 0.51 0.16 21.96
C TYR A 220 -0.38 0.25 23.20
N GLU A 221 -1.68 -0.03 23.06
CA GLU A 221 -2.64 0.00 24.17
C GLU A 221 -2.37 -1.06 25.25
N ILE A 222 -1.75 -2.19 24.89
CA ILE A 222 -1.29 -3.21 25.85
C ILE A 222 -0.06 -2.73 26.63
N CYS A 223 0.88 -2.09 25.93
CA CYS A 223 2.09 -1.53 26.52
C CYS A 223 1.81 -0.30 27.39
N ASP A 224 0.75 0.44 27.09
CA ASP A 224 0.31 1.56 27.91
C ASP A 224 -0.28 1.04 29.23
N ASP A 225 0.37 1.36 30.36
CA ASP A 225 0.06 0.80 31.67
C ASP A 225 -1.23 1.37 32.31
N SER A 226 -2.06 2.07 31.54
CA SER A 226 -3.29 2.72 31.98
C SER A 226 -4.45 1.74 32.26
N GLY A 227 -4.28 0.44 32.04
CA GLY A 227 -5.35 -0.56 32.11
C GLY A 227 -5.17 -1.67 33.16
N GLY A 228 -6.26 -2.02 33.85
CA GLY A 228 -6.30 -3.21 34.71
C GLY A 228 -6.22 -4.53 33.93
N CYS A 229 -5.94 -5.64 34.63
CA CYS A 229 -5.68 -6.97 34.04
C CYS A 229 -6.78 -7.47 33.06
N LYS A 230 -8.06 -7.22 33.37
CA LYS A 230 -9.18 -7.60 32.47
C LYS A 230 -9.12 -6.89 31.11
N LYS A 231 -8.74 -5.61 31.08
CA LYS A 231 -8.59 -4.84 29.83
C LYS A 231 -7.43 -5.42 29.01
N LYS A 232 -6.30 -5.73 29.65
CA LYS A 232 -5.15 -6.35 28.97
C LYS A 232 -5.51 -7.70 28.34
N LEU A 233 -6.30 -8.54 29.02
CA LEU A 233 -6.76 -9.82 28.45
C LEU A 233 -7.66 -9.64 27.22
N LEU A 234 -8.58 -8.67 27.25
CA LEU A 234 -9.42 -8.34 26.09
C LEU A 234 -8.58 -7.84 24.90
N LEU A 235 -7.60 -6.96 25.15
CA LEU A 235 -6.70 -6.46 24.11
C LEU A 235 -5.83 -7.58 23.50
N VAL A 236 -5.40 -8.55 24.30
CA VAL A 236 -4.68 -9.73 23.79
C VAL A 236 -5.59 -10.56 22.87
N ALA A 237 -6.87 -10.75 23.23
CA ALA A 237 -7.82 -11.42 22.36
C ALA A 237 -8.06 -10.63 21.05
N GLU A 238 -8.21 -9.30 21.11
CA GLU A 238 -8.31 -8.43 19.94
C GLU A 238 -7.11 -8.58 19.01
N LEU A 239 -5.88 -8.58 19.56
CA LEU A 239 -4.66 -8.78 18.78
C LEU A 239 -4.63 -10.15 18.08
N LEU A 240 -5.11 -11.21 18.74
CA LEU A 240 -5.23 -12.53 18.12
C LEU A 240 -6.24 -12.53 16.97
N PHE A 241 -7.37 -11.83 17.12
CA PHE A 241 -8.33 -11.67 16.02
C PHE A 241 -7.72 -10.93 14.83
N SER A 242 -7.01 -9.82 15.06
CA SER A 242 -6.33 -9.10 13.98
C SER A 242 -5.23 -9.94 13.29
N LEU A 243 -4.54 -10.81 14.05
CA LEU A 243 -3.58 -11.77 13.47
C LEU A 243 -4.26 -12.79 12.56
N ILE A 244 -5.40 -13.35 12.99
CA ILE A 244 -6.20 -14.27 12.18
C ILE A 244 -6.72 -13.55 10.94
N GLU A 245 -7.24 -12.34 11.09
CA GLU A 245 -7.72 -11.52 9.98
C GLU A 245 -6.62 -11.26 8.95
N TYR A 246 -5.42 -10.88 9.41
CA TYR A 246 -4.26 -10.67 8.53
C TYR A 246 -3.92 -11.94 7.73
N LEU A 247 -3.94 -13.09 8.39
CA LEU A 247 -3.69 -14.39 7.75
C LEU A 247 -4.77 -14.69 6.69
N VAL A 248 -6.06 -14.53 7.06
CA VAL A 248 -7.20 -14.76 6.16
C VAL A 248 -7.11 -13.84 4.94
N ILE A 249 -6.88 -12.54 5.14
CA ILE A 249 -6.73 -11.58 4.04
C ILE A 249 -5.58 -11.96 3.11
N ASN A 250 -4.44 -12.38 3.63
CA ASN A 250 -3.31 -12.79 2.78
C ASN A 250 -3.62 -14.07 1.99
N ILE A 251 -4.28 -15.06 2.60
CA ILE A 251 -4.68 -16.30 1.89
C ILE A 251 -5.68 -15.98 0.77
N PHE A 252 -6.73 -15.22 1.08
CA PHE A 252 -7.74 -14.84 0.08
C PHE A 252 -7.16 -13.91 -0.98
N GLY A 253 -6.36 -12.92 -0.59
CA GLY A 253 -5.67 -12.00 -1.48
C GLY A 253 -4.76 -12.76 -2.44
N TRP A 254 -3.95 -13.68 -1.94
CA TRP A 254 -3.12 -14.53 -2.78
C TRP A 254 -3.96 -15.40 -3.71
N LEU A 255 -4.96 -16.12 -3.18
CA LEU A 255 -5.81 -17.03 -3.96
C LEU A 255 -6.47 -16.31 -5.13
N THR A 256 -7.03 -15.13 -4.86
CA THR A 256 -7.79 -14.32 -5.83
C THR A 256 -6.93 -13.43 -6.72
N GLY A 257 -5.63 -13.28 -6.41
CA GLY A 257 -4.82 -12.22 -6.99
C GLY A 257 -5.41 -10.84 -6.68
N TRP A 258 -5.81 -10.64 -5.42
CA TRP A 258 -6.45 -9.46 -4.88
C TRP A 258 -7.69 -9.01 -5.65
N GLY A 259 -8.47 -9.98 -6.17
CA GLY A 259 -9.71 -9.73 -6.88
C GLY A 259 -9.61 -9.69 -8.40
N TYR A 260 -8.42 -9.83 -9.00
CA TYR A 260 -8.21 -9.58 -10.43
C TYR A 260 -7.83 -10.80 -11.28
N LYS A 261 -7.41 -11.93 -10.67
CA LYS A 261 -6.86 -13.08 -11.41
C LYS A 261 -7.82 -14.28 -11.42
N ILE A 262 -8.91 -14.22 -12.19
CA ILE A 262 -9.89 -15.33 -12.32
C ILE A 262 -9.22 -16.65 -12.70
N GLY A 263 -8.34 -16.63 -13.71
CA GLY A 263 -7.68 -17.84 -14.20
C GLY A 263 -6.90 -18.58 -13.09
N LYS A 264 -6.28 -17.84 -12.16
CA LYS A 264 -5.59 -18.43 -11.01
C LYS A 264 -6.55 -19.18 -10.10
N VAL A 265 -7.70 -18.57 -9.77
CA VAL A 265 -8.71 -19.18 -8.88
C VAL A 265 -9.29 -20.44 -9.53
N VAL A 266 -9.61 -20.40 -10.82
CA VAL A 266 -10.16 -21.55 -11.56
C VAL A 266 -9.18 -22.73 -11.57
N VAL A 267 -7.90 -22.47 -11.86
CA VAL A 267 -6.86 -23.51 -11.87
C VAL A 267 -6.65 -24.12 -10.48
N ILE A 268 -6.62 -23.30 -9.42
CA ILE A 268 -6.49 -23.80 -8.04
C ILE A 268 -7.69 -24.66 -7.66
N GLY A 269 -8.90 -24.26 -8.04
CA GLY A 269 -10.11 -25.06 -7.84
C GLY A 269 -10.05 -26.41 -8.55
N GLY A 270 -9.66 -26.43 -9.82
CA GLY A 270 -9.47 -27.66 -10.58
C GLY A 270 -8.45 -28.60 -9.92
N PHE A 271 -7.32 -28.06 -9.46
CA PHE A 271 -6.31 -28.84 -8.74
C PHE A 271 -6.83 -29.39 -7.41
N MET A 272 -7.61 -28.59 -6.66
CA MET A 272 -8.23 -29.01 -5.41
C MET A 272 -9.17 -30.21 -5.63
N PHE A 273 -10.07 -30.16 -6.63
CA PHE A 273 -10.96 -31.28 -6.94
C PHE A 273 -10.20 -32.53 -7.39
N LEU A 274 -9.14 -32.37 -8.19
CA LEU A 274 -8.28 -33.49 -8.59
C LEU A 274 -7.57 -34.11 -7.38
N LEU A 275 -7.07 -33.30 -6.44
CA LEU A 275 -6.41 -33.78 -5.23
C LEU A 275 -7.37 -34.64 -4.38
N PHE A 276 -8.59 -34.15 -4.13
CA PHE A 276 -9.59 -34.92 -3.39
C PHE A 276 -10.04 -36.18 -4.14
N ALA A 277 -10.14 -36.14 -5.47
CA ALA A 277 -10.43 -37.31 -6.28
C ALA A 277 -9.35 -38.40 -6.13
N ILE A 278 -8.07 -38.03 -6.10
CA ILE A 278 -6.95 -38.95 -5.87
C ILE A 278 -7.01 -39.52 -4.45
N ILE A 279 -7.28 -38.70 -3.44
CA ILE A 279 -7.43 -39.14 -2.05
C ILE A 279 -8.59 -40.14 -1.95
N TYR A 280 -9.73 -39.85 -2.57
CA TYR A 280 -10.89 -40.74 -2.60
C TYR A 280 -10.58 -42.06 -3.30
N ASN A 281 -9.88 -42.02 -4.43
CA ASN A 281 -9.47 -43.22 -5.16
C ASN A 281 -8.51 -44.11 -4.36
N ASN A 282 -7.63 -43.53 -3.55
CA ASN A 282 -6.60 -44.31 -2.84
C ASN A 282 -7.04 -44.78 -1.45
N TYR A 283 -7.96 -44.08 -0.80
CA TYR A 283 -8.25 -44.33 0.62
C TYR A 283 -9.70 -44.68 0.93
N ILE A 284 -10.67 -44.30 0.10
CA ILE A 284 -12.10 -44.48 0.41
C ILE A 284 -12.78 -45.42 -0.59
N TYR A 285 -12.57 -45.18 -1.89
CA TYR A 285 -13.28 -45.86 -2.97
C TYR A 285 -12.29 -46.45 -3.97
N ILE A 286 -11.49 -47.41 -3.49
CA ILE A 286 -10.39 -48.05 -4.25
C ILE A 286 -10.88 -48.73 -5.52
N ASP A 287 -12.07 -49.32 -5.49
CA ASP A 287 -12.63 -50.09 -6.60
C ASP A 287 -13.47 -49.24 -7.57
N ASP A 288 -13.74 -47.97 -7.24
CA ASP A 288 -14.45 -47.06 -8.12
C ASP A 288 -13.47 -46.41 -9.11
N GLY A 289 -13.84 -46.38 -10.40
CA GLY A 289 -13.01 -45.73 -11.41
C GLY A 289 -12.76 -44.24 -11.13
N ILE A 290 -11.58 -43.74 -11.53
CA ILE A 290 -11.11 -42.36 -11.27
C ILE A 290 -12.16 -41.30 -11.64
N LEU A 291 -12.85 -41.46 -12.78
CA LEU A 291 -13.88 -40.51 -13.23
C LEU A 291 -15.03 -40.34 -12.22
N ARG A 292 -15.43 -41.43 -11.55
CA ARG A 292 -16.49 -41.40 -10.53
C ARG A 292 -16.00 -40.70 -9.26
N ASN A 293 -14.74 -40.88 -8.90
CA ASN A 293 -14.13 -40.20 -7.75
C ASN A 293 -13.91 -38.70 -8.00
N VAL A 294 -13.64 -38.30 -9.25
CA VAL A 294 -13.65 -36.88 -9.66
C VAL A 294 -15.05 -36.29 -9.51
N LEU A 295 -16.09 -36.95 -10.02
CA LEU A 295 -17.48 -36.50 -9.89
C LEU A 295 -17.88 -36.34 -8.42
N ARG A 296 -17.55 -37.33 -7.56
CA ARG A 296 -17.78 -37.26 -6.12
C ARG A 296 -17.04 -36.09 -5.47
N SER A 297 -15.79 -35.83 -5.85
CA SER A 297 -15.05 -34.68 -5.33
C SER A 297 -15.76 -33.36 -5.63
N PHE A 298 -16.26 -33.19 -6.85
CA PHE A 298 -17.06 -32.05 -7.24
C PHE A 298 -18.38 -31.96 -6.47
N GLU A 299 -19.12 -33.07 -6.35
CA GLU A 299 -20.39 -33.11 -5.62
C GLU A 299 -20.23 -32.72 -4.15
N TYR A 300 -19.26 -33.31 -3.45
CA TYR A 300 -18.99 -32.96 -2.05
C TYR A 300 -18.47 -31.53 -1.88
N GLY A 301 -17.57 -31.06 -2.75
CA GLY A 301 -17.00 -29.73 -2.64
C GLY A 301 -17.97 -28.61 -3.01
N LEU A 302 -18.86 -28.83 -3.98
CA LEU A 302 -19.92 -27.87 -4.34
C LEU A 302 -21.22 -28.09 -3.58
N LEU A 303 -21.25 -29.07 -2.66
CA LEU A 303 -22.43 -29.46 -1.88
C LEU A 303 -23.62 -29.91 -2.74
N PHE A 304 -23.38 -30.32 -3.99
CA PHE A 304 -24.41 -30.90 -4.85
C PHE A 304 -24.70 -32.33 -4.41
N GLY A 305 -25.92 -32.62 -3.97
CA GLY A 305 -26.35 -33.99 -3.67
C GLY A 305 -25.90 -34.53 -2.31
N TYR A 306 -25.53 -33.67 -1.35
CA TYR A 306 -25.15 -34.03 0.03
C TYR A 306 -26.18 -34.91 0.78
N THR A 307 -27.41 -34.99 0.26
CA THR A 307 -28.53 -35.79 0.79
C THR A 307 -28.58 -37.23 0.30
N LYS A 308 -27.77 -37.64 -0.69
CA LYS A 308 -27.82 -39.00 -1.26
C LYS A 308 -26.93 -40.03 -0.55
N TYR A 309 -26.10 -39.59 0.40
CA TYR A 309 -25.09 -40.44 1.02
C TYR A 309 -25.51 -40.85 2.43
N ASP A 310 -25.72 -42.16 2.65
CA ASP A 310 -26.11 -42.70 3.95
C ASP A 310 -24.88 -42.74 4.89
N TYR A 311 -24.84 -41.82 5.86
CA TYR A 311 -23.72 -41.63 6.80
C TYR A 311 -23.42 -42.85 7.65
N LYS A 312 -24.33 -43.83 7.72
CA LYS A 312 -24.18 -45.03 8.56
C LYS A 312 -23.11 -46.01 8.07
N CYS A 313 -22.63 -45.88 6.82
CA CYS A 313 -21.68 -46.82 6.22
C CYS A 313 -20.25 -46.29 6.08
N PHE A 314 -19.95 -45.05 6.48
CA PHE A 314 -18.62 -44.47 6.33
C PHE A 314 -17.75 -44.64 7.57
N SER A 315 -16.44 -44.82 7.35
CA SER A 315 -15.45 -44.70 8.42
C SER A 315 -15.33 -43.24 8.90
N GLU A 316 -14.90 -43.02 10.14
CA GLU A 316 -14.71 -41.66 10.69
C GLU A 316 -13.76 -40.82 9.82
N ILE A 317 -12.71 -41.43 9.28
CA ILE A 317 -11.74 -40.79 8.40
C ILE A 317 -12.42 -40.31 7.10
N ALA A 318 -13.30 -41.14 6.52
CA ALA A 318 -14.05 -40.76 5.33
C ALA A 318 -14.96 -39.56 5.61
N LEU A 319 -15.64 -39.54 6.76
CA LEU A 319 -16.50 -38.42 7.16
C LEU A 319 -15.71 -37.10 7.28
N TRP A 320 -14.56 -37.12 7.94
CA TRP A 320 -13.69 -35.94 8.04
C TRP A 320 -13.16 -35.48 6.67
N LEU A 321 -12.83 -36.40 5.77
CA LEU A 321 -12.39 -36.08 4.41
C LEU A 321 -13.51 -35.48 3.55
N HIS A 322 -14.75 -35.97 3.69
CA HIS A 322 -15.91 -35.35 3.05
C HIS A 322 -16.14 -33.94 3.58
N PHE A 323 -16.12 -33.76 4.90
CA PHE A 323 -16.25 -32.44 5.53
C PHE A 323 -15.16 -31.47 5.07
N LEU A 324 -13.90 -31.90 5.02
CA LEU A 324 -12.79 -31.06 4.58
C LEU A 324 -12.91 -30.68 3.10
N ASN A 325 -13.34 -31.60 2.24
CA ASN A 325 -13.60 -31.30 0.83
C ASN A 325 -14.72 -30.27 0.68
N SER A 326 -15.83 -30.44 1.41
CA SER A 326 -16.93 -29.46 1.43
C SER A 326 -16.47 -28.09 1.94
N LEU A 327 -15.68 -28.04 3.01
CA LEU A 327 -15.15 -26.79 3.54
C LEU A 327 -14.20 -26.10 2.55
N ALA A 328 -13.30 -26.86 1.93
CA ALA A 328 -12.38 -26.35 0.91
C ALA A 328 -13.13 -25.85 -0.33
N GLY A 329 -14.16 -26.57 -0.77
CA GLY A 329 -15.03 -26.17 -1.88
C GLY A 329 -15.81 -24.88 -1.58
N MET A 330 -16.39 -24.75 -0.39
CA MET A 330 -17.03 -23.50 0.05
C MET A 330 -16.04 -22.33 0.10
N PHE A 331 -14.85 -22.56 0.65
CA PHE A 331 -13.80 -21.54 0.73
C PHE A 331 -13.39 -21.07 -0.67
N TRP A 332 -13.09 -22.01 -1.57
CA TRP A 332 -12.75 -21.72 -2.96
C TRP A 332 -13.88 -20.98 -3.69
N PHE A 333 -15.12 -21.43 -3.53
CA PHE A 333 -16.28 -20.82 -4.18
C PHE A 333 -16.54 -19.39 -3.68
N SER A 334 -16.36 -19.16 -2.37
CA SER A 334 -16.46 -17.82 -1.76
C SER A 334 -15.37 -16.86 -2.26
N ALA A 335 -14.21 -17.38 -2.65
CA ALA A 335 -13.15 -16.62 -3.29
C ALA A 335 -13.44 -16.34 -4.77
N LEU A 336 -14.06 -17.28 -5.49
CA LEU A 336 -14.31 -17.16 -6.93
C LEU A 336 -15.37 -16.11 -7.28
N ILE A 337 -16.50 -16.08 -6.57
CA ILE A 337 -17.62 -15.19 -6.90
C ILE A 337 -17.21 -13.71 -6.92
N PRO A 338 -16.57 -13.16 -5.88
CA PRO A 338 -16.19 -11.74 -5.87
C PRO A 338 -15.22 -11.38 -7.01
N VAL A 339 -14.33 -12.29 -7.41
CA VAL A 339 -13.38 -12.06 -8.51
C VAL A 339 -14.11 -11.97 -9.85
N ILE A 340 -15.09 -12.85 -10.07
CA ILE A 340 -15.94 -12.80 -11.28
C ILE A 340 -16.72 -11.48 -11.32
N ILE A 341 -17.35 -11.10 -10.21
CA ILE A 341 -18.11 -9.84 -10.10
C ILE A 341 -17.21 -8.64 -10.36
N ASN A 342 -16.04 -8.57 -9.72
CA ASN A 342 -15.08 -7.48 -9.89
C ASN A 342 -14.56 -7.38 -11.32
N LYS A 343 -14.36 -8.51 -12.00
CA LYS A 343 -13.89 -8.51 -13.38
C LYS A 343 -14.98 -7.98 -14.32
N MET A 344 -16.21 -8.46 -14.19
CA MET A 344 -17.32 -8.03 -15.03
C MET A 344 -17.68 -6.56 -14.79
N SER A 345 -17.67 -6.10 -13.53
CA SER A 345 -18.01 -4.71 -13.18
C SER A 345 -16.96 -3.68 -13.62
N ASN A 346 -15.71 -4.08 -13.81
CA ASN A 346 -14.64 -3.16 -14.22
C ASN A 346 -14.52 -3.01 -15.74
N ASP A 347 -15.15 -3.88 -16.54
CA ASP A 347 -15.20 -3.72 -18.00
C ASP A 347 -16.19 -2.58 -18.42
N ASP A 348 -16.98 -2.06 -17.47
CA ASP A 348 -17.97 -0.98 -17.67
C ASP A 348 -17.49 0.43 -17.23
N ARG A 349 -16.23 0.60 -16.79
CA ARG A 349 -15.63 1.90 -16.39
C ARG A 349 -14.39 2.21 -17.21
#